data_AF-A0A522Z5L1-F1
#
_entry.id   AF-A0A522Z5L1-F1
#
_cell.length_a   1.000
_cell.length_b   1.000
_cell.length_c   1.000
_cell.angle_alpha   90.00
_cell.angle_beta   90.00
_cell.angle_gamma   90.00
#
_symmetry.space_group_name_H-M   'P 1'
#
loop_
_entity.id
_entity.type
_entity.pdbx_description
1 polymer ?
#
loop_
_entity_poly.entity_id
_entity_poly.type
_entity_poly.pdbx_seq_one_letter_code
_entity_poly.pdbx_strand_id
1 'polypeptide(L)'
;MQIQIVGREVDDERKDAILEIMSDKYCRAIIESTMDTSKSAIQISIECEIPVSTIYRRLQNLCDSKLLGISGSITSEGKKHFLYQSKIRAMTSVFDGSGVKVEIVPNVKKITE
;
A
#
# COMPACT_ATOMS: atom_id res chain seq x y z
N MET A 1 -14.67 10.03 -20.09
CA MET A 1 -14.31 8.59 -20.19
C MET A 1 -14.13 8.07 -18.78
N GLN A 2 -15.03 7.21 -18.27
CA GLN A 2 -14.81 6.54 -16.98
C GLN A 2 -13.84 5.39 -17.23
N ILE A 3 -12.65 5.47 -16.64
CA ILE A 3 -11.72 4.35 -16.59
C ILE A 3 -12.32 3.36 -15.58
N GLN A 4 -12.91 2.26 -16.06
CA GLN A 4 -13.14 1.10 -15.20
C GLN A 4 -11.77 0.57 -14.80
N ILE A 5 -11.39 0.77 -13.54
CA ILE A 5 -10.16 0.20 -13.01
C ILE A 5 -10.48 -1.26 -12.69
N VAL A 6 -10.15 -2.15 -13.63
CA VAL A 6 -10.34 -3.60 -13.47
C VAL A 6 -9.31 -4.13 -12.48
N GLY A 7 -9.76 -4.99 -11.56
CA GLY A 7 -8.89 -5.74 -10.66
C GLY A 7 -7.93 -6.63 -11.45
N ARG A 8 -6.69 -6.74 -10.99
CA ARG A 8 -5.70 -7.66 -11.56
C ARG A 8 -5.56 -8.85 -10.62
N GLU A 9 -5.71 -10.05 -11.18
CA GLU A 9 -5.46 -11.28 -10.43
C GLU A 9 -3.98 -11.36 -10.01
N VAL A 10 -3.77 -11.84 -8.78
CA VAL A 10 -2.45 -12.08 -8.20
C VAL A 10 -2.03 -13.52 -8.50
N ASP A 11 -0.80 -13.68 -8.99
CA ASP A 11 -0.16 -14.98 -9.18
C ASP A 11 -0.11 -15.81 -7.90
N ASP A 12 -0.09 -17.14 -8.05
CA ASP A 12 -0.18 -18.07 -6.91
C ASP A 12 0.93 -17.87 -5.88
N GLU A 13 2.16 -17.55 -6.33
CA GLU A 13 3.33 -17.34 -5.46
C GLU A 13 3.16 -16.16 -4.50
N ARG A 14 2.33 -15.17 -4.86
CA ARG A 14 2.14 -13.94 -4.06
C ARG A 14 0.84 -13.94 -3.27
N LYS A 15 -0.08 -14.89 -3.49
CA LYS A 15 -1.40 -14.90 -2.81
C LYS A 15 -1.26 -14.85 -1.29
N ASP A 16 -0.44 -15.70 -0.71
CA ASP A 16 -0.28 -15.78 0.76
C ASP A 16 0.29 -14.48 1.35
N ALA A 17 1.29 -13.88 0.68
CA ALA A 17 1.84 -12.60 1.10
C ALA A 17 0.79 -11.47 1.08
N ILE A 18 -0.07 -11.44 0.04
CA ILE A 18 -1.16 -10.46 -0.03
C ILE A 18 -2.22 -10.71 1.04
N LEU A 19 -2.57 -11.97 1.31
CA LEU A 19 -3.52 -12.33 2.36
C LEU A 19 -2.99 -11.98 3.76
N GLU A 20 -1.70 -12.22 4.02
CA GLU A 20 -1.05 -11.81 5.28
C GLU A 20 -1.14 -10.30 5.47
N ILE A 21 -0.80 -9.52 4.43
CA ILE A 21 -0.93 -8.05 4.44
C ILE A 21 -2.38 -7.63 4.66
N MET A 22 -3.33 -8.26 3.98
CA MET A 22 -4.76 -7.97 4.10
C MET A 22 -5.25 -8.25 5.52
N SER A 23 -4.70 -9.26 6.20
CA SER A 23 -5.05 -9.61 7.59
C SER A 23 -4.42 -8.67 8.63
N ASP A 24 -3.30 -8.01 8.34
CA ASP A 24 -2.63 -7.08 9.25
C ASP A 24 -3.33 -5.70 9.30
N LYS A 25 -3.87 -5.36 10.47
CA LYS A 25 -4.57 -4.08 10.70
C LYS A 25 -3.69 -2.84 10.48
N TYR A 26 -2.39 -2.92 10.77
CA TYR A 26 -1.47 -1.80 10.58
C TYR A 26 -1.15 -1.60 9.11
N CYS A 27 -1.02 -2.70 8.35
CA CYS A 27 -0.89 -2.60 6.90
C CYS A 27 -2.11 -1.92 6.26
N ARG A 28 -3.32 -2.31 6.69
CA ARG A 28 -4.57 -1.67 6.23
C ARG A 28 -4.60 -0.17 6.56
N ALA A 29 -4.27 0.20 7.80
CA ALA A 29 -4.22 1.60 8.22
C ALA A 29 -3.22 2.44 7.41
N ILE A 30 -2.05 1.89 7.08
CA ILE A 30 -1.04 2.57 6.24
C ILE A 30 -1.55 2.75 4.81
N ILE A 31 -2.14 1.70 4.21
CA ILE A 31 -2.71 1.77 2.86
C ILE A 31 -3.82 2.85 2.81
N GLU A 32 -4.69 2.88 3.81
CA GLU A 32 -5.75 3.87 3.95
C GLU A 32 -5.21 5.30 4.11
N SER A 33 -4.30 5.52 5.06
CA SER A 33 -3.69 6.83 5.30
C SER A 33 -2.95 7.37 4.05
N THR A 34 -2.38 6.49 3.23
CA THR A 34 -1.62 6.85 2.03
C THR A 34 -2.42 6.69 0.73
N MET A 35 -3.75 6.58 0.80
CA MET A 35 -4.61 6.36 -0.37
C MET A 35 -4.59 7.55 -1.32
N ASP A 36 -4.83 8.75 -0.83
CA ASP A 36 -5.00 9.95 -1.69
C ASP A 36 -3.73 10.81 -1.77
N THR A 37 -2.94 10.85 -0.69
CA THR A 37 -1.76 11.72 -0.58
C THR A 37 -0.52 10.97 -0.12
N SER A 38 0.64 11.34 -0.66
CA SER A 38 1.92 10.76 -0.26
C SER A 38 2.32 11.28 1.13
N LYS A 39 2.73 10.40 2.03
CA LYS A 39 3.06 10.77 3.42
C LYS A 39 4.39 10.18 3.88
N SER A 40 5.08 10.89 4.76
CA SER A 40 6.28 10.36 5.42
C SER A 40 5.91 9.34 6.50
N ALA A 41 6.87 8.51 6.91
CA ALA A 41 6.67 7.54 7.99
C ALA A 41 6.23 8.21 9.31
N ILE A 42 6.71 9.42 9.59
CA ILE A 42 6.33 10.18 10.79
C ILE A 42 4.88 10.66 10.72
N GLN A 43 4.45 11.18 9.57
CA GLN A 43 3.05 11.58 9.38
C GLN A 43 2.10 10.39 9.55
N ILE A 44 2.42 9.25 8.94
CA ILE A 44 1.62 8.02 9.06
C ILE A 44 1.57 7.55 10.51
N SER A 45 2.70 7.60 11.24
CA SER A 45 2.75 7.22 12.65
C SER A 45 1.82 8.07 13.52
N ILE A 46 1.79 9.39 13.29
CA ILE A 46 0.95 10.32 14.06
C ILE A 46 -0.53 10.08 13.74
N GLU A 47 -0.88 10.03 12.45
CA GLU A 47 -2.28 9.87 12.02
C GLU A 47 -2.88 8.52 12.41
N CYS A 48 -2.11 7.45 12.27
CA CYS A 48 -2.58 6.11 12.60
C CYS A 48 -2.39 5.76 14.08
N GLU A 49 -1.74 6.62 14.88
CA GLU A 49 -1.37 6.37 16.27
C GLU A 49 -0.55 5.07 16.45
N ILE A 50 0.32 4.77 15.49
CA ILE A 50 1.18 3.58 15.49
C ILE A 50 2.62 4.01 15.74
N PRO A 51 3.39 3.34 16.63
CA PRO A 51 4.80 3.65 16.81
C PRO A 51 5.59 3.61 15.50
N VAL A 52 6.42 4.64 15.28
CA VAL A 52 7.24 4.81 14.06
C VAL A 52 8.03 3.54 13.70
N SER A 53 8.56 2.81 14.68
CA SER A 53 9.29 1.55 14.46
C SER A 53 8.42 0.45 13.83
N THR A 54 7.15 0.36 14.24
CA THR A 54 6.17 -0.56 13.64
C THR A 54 5.78 -0.10 12.24
N ILE A 55 5.63 1.21 12.03
CA ILE A 55 5.39 1.78 10.70
C ILE A 55 6.51 1.39 9.74
N TYR A 56 7.78 1.59 10.07
CA TYR A 56 8.89 1.23 9.18
C TYR A 56 8.90 -0.24 8.78
N ARG A 57 8.64 -1.16 9.72
CA ARG A 57 8.54 -2.59 9.42
C ARG A 57 7.41 -2.88 8.43
N ARG A 58 6.25 -2.23 8.57
CA ARG A 58 5.11 -2.45 7.67
C ARG A 58 5.28 -1.76 6.32
N LEU A 59 5.89 -0.58 6.29
CA LEU A 59 6.27 0.09 5.06
C LEU A 59 7.20 -0.78 4.21
N GLN A 60 8.18 -1.43 4.83
CA GLN A 60 9.07 -2.37 4.14
C GLN A 60 8.26 -3.50 3.50
N ASN A 61 7.44 -4.21 4.28
CA ASN A 61 6.59 -5.31 3.78
C ASN A 61 5.68 -4.89 2.61
N LEU A 62 5.06 -3.71 2.71
CA LEU A 62 4.16 -3.17 1.70
C LEU A 62 4.91 -2.76 0.42
N CYS A 63 6.11 -2.20 0.55
CA CYS A 63 6.99 -1.86 -0.57
C CYS A 63 7.48 -3.13 -1.29
N ASP A 64 7.93 -4.14 -0.55
CA ASP A 64 8.42 -5.41 -1.10
C ASP A 64 7.32 -6.15 -1.86
N SER A 65 6.08 -6.08 -1.36
CA SER A 65 4.89 -6.65 -2.02
C SER A 65 4.35 -5.79 -3.18
N LYS A 66 5.01 -4.66 -3.48
CA LYS A 66 4.64 -3.69 -4.53
C LYS A 66 3.27 -3.03 -4.33
N LEU A 67 2.73 -3.03 -3.12
CA LEU A 67 1.45 -2.39 -2.77
C LEU A 67 1.61 -0.92 -2.40
N LEU A 68 2.83 -0.50 -2.09
CA LEU A 68 3.19 0.87 -1.78
C LEU A 68 4.28 1.36 -2.75
N GLY A 69 4.21 2.63 -3.10
CA GLY A 69 5.26 3.36 -3.80
C GLY A 69 6.06 4.21 -2.83
N ILE A 70 7.37 4.26 -3.04
CA ILE A 70 8.27 5.15 -2.32
C ILE A 70 8.83 6.18 -3.30
N SER A 71 8.73 7.44 -2.96
CA SER A 71 9.46 8.54 -3.58
C SER A 71 10.33 9.20 -2.54
N GLY A 72 11.43 9.82 -2.96
CA GLY A 72 12.32 10.48 -2.02
C GLY A 72 13.08 11.63 -2.64
N SER A 73 13.36 12.64 -1.81
CA SER A 73 14.28 13.71 -2.11
C SER A 73 15.36 13.79 -1.04
N ILE A 74 16.54 14.24 -1.45
CA ILE A 74 17.60 14.62 -0.53
C ILE A 74 17.39 16.10 -0.25
N THR A 75 17.14 16.44 1.00
CA THR A 75 17.04 17.84 1.43
C THR A 75 18.40 18.52 1.34
N SER A 76 18.45 19.86 1.33
CA SER A 76 19.70 20.64 1.34
C SER A 76 20.60 20.33 2.54
N GLU A 77 20.03 19.81 3.63
CA GLU A 77 20.76 19.33 4.82
C GLU A 77 21.27 17.88 4.72
N GLY A 78 21.10 17.22 3.56
CA GLY A 78 21.51 15.84 3.34
C GLY A 78 20.59 14.78 3.96
N LYS A 79 19.48 15.18 4.61
CA LYS A 79 18.50 14.24 5.15
C LYS A 79 17.66 13.65 4.04
N LYS A 80 17.53 12.32 4.03
CA LYS A 80 16.63 11.58 3.14
C LYS A 80 15.19 11.79 3.59
N HIS A 81 14.37 12.35 2.72
CA HIS A 81 12.95 12.53 2.96
C HIS A 81 12.15 11.59 2.07
N PHE A 82 11.69 10.48 2.63
CA PHE A 82 10.88 9.48 1.91
C PHE A 82 9.39 9.73 2.11
N LEU A 83 8.65 9.67 1.02
CA LEU A 83 7.21 9.74 0.96
C LEU A 83 6.65 8.43 0.41
N TYR A 84 5.56 7.98 1.00
CA TYR A 84 4.91 6.72 0.69
C TYR A 84 3.49 6.97 0.20
N GLN A 85 3.09 6.27 -0.86
CA GLN A 85 1.77 6.37 -1.46
C GLN A 85 1.25 4.98 -1.79
N SER A 86 -0.02 4.71 -1.48
CA SER A 86 -0.68 3.48 -1.91
C SER A 86 -0.67 3.34 -3.43
N LYS A 87 -0.24 2.17 -3.92
CA LYS A 87 -0.38 1.77 -5.32
C LYS A 87 -1.68 1.01 -5.58
N ILE A 88 -2.48 0.77 -4.55
CA ILE A 88 -3.69 -0.04 -4.62
C ILE A 88 -4.87 0.70 -4.00
N ARG A 89 -6.05 0.51 -4.57
CA ARG A 89 -7.29 1.12 -4.10
C ARG A 89 -8.20 0.11 -3.42
N ALA A 90 -8.14 -1.15 -3.86
CA ALA A 90 -8.89 -2.24 -3.26
C ALA A 90 -8.13 -3.56 -3.41
N MET A 91 -8.41 -4.48 -2.50
CA MET A 91 -8.05 -5.89 -2.63
C MET A 91 -9.30 -6.72 -2.36
N THR A 92 -9.47 -7.80 -3.12
CA THR A 92 -10.57 -8.75 -2.94
C THR A 92 -9.98 -10.14 -2.90
N SER A 93 -10.40 -10.94 -1.91
CA SER A 93 -10.07 -12.35 -1.86
C SER A 93 -11.35 -13.17 -1.77
N VAL A 94 -11.38 -14.29 -2.50
CA VAL A 94 -12.50 -15.23 -2.52
C VAL A 94 -11.96 -16.63 -2.35
N PHE A 95 -12.57 -17.39 -1.46
CA PHE A 95 -12.37 -18.83 -1.34
C PHE A 95 -13.66 -19.54 -1.70
N ASP A 96 -13.65 -20.32 -2.77
CA ASP A 96 -14.83 -20.99 -3.33
C ASP A 96 -14.77 -22.52 -3.21
N GLY A 97 -13.90 -23.04 -2.33
CA GLY A 97 -13.66 -24.48 -2.15
C GLY A 97 -12.72 -25.10 -3.18
N SER A 98 -12.40 -24.39 -4.27
CA SER A 98 -11.39 -24.82 -5.26
C SER A 98 -10.03 -24.14 -5.08
N GLY A 99 -9.96 -23.12 -4.24
CA GLY A 99 -8.73 -22.40 -3.92
C GLY A 99 -9.03 -20.96 -3.51
N VAL A 100 -7.96 -20.18 -3.29
CA VAL A 100 -8.07 -18.75 -3.05
C VAL A 100 -7.77 -17.99 -4.34
N LYS A 101 -8.65 -17.06 -4.69
CA LYS A 101 -8.43 -16.05 -5.73
C LYS A 101 -8.20 -14.71 -5.04
N VAL A 102 -7.21 -13.97 -5.51
CA VAL A 102 -6.89 -12.64 -4.98
C VAL A 102 -6.81 -11.68 -6.14
N GLU A 103 -7.54 -10.57 -6.06
CA GLU A 103 -7.53 -9.50 -7.03
C GLU A 103 -7.14 -8.18 -6.37
N ILE A 104 -6.37 -7.37 -7.09
CA ILE A 104 -5.91 -6.06 -6.65
C ILE A 104 -6.33 -5.00 -7.66
N VAL A 105 -7.01 -3.97 -7.19
CA VAL A 105 -7.36 -2.79 -7.99
C VAL A 105 -6.27 -1.73 -7.79
N PRO A 106 -5.58 -1.27 -8.83
CA PRO A 106 -4.54 -0.26 -8.69
C PRO A 106 -5.11 1.12 -8.30
N ASN A 107 -4.30 1.89 -7.59
CA ASN A 107 -4.57 3.28 -7.25
C ASN A 107 -4.04 4.20 -8.35
N VAL A 108 -4.84 4.40 -9.40
CA VAL A 108 -4.55 5.42 -10.40
C VAL A 108 -4.94 6.79 -9.84
N LYS A 109 -3.94 7.63 -9.57
CA LYS A 109 -4.19 9.06 -9.35
C LYS A 109 -4.89 9.60 -10.60
N LYS A 110 -5.99 10.33 -10.40
CA LYS A 110 -6.44 11.27 -11.42
C LYS A 110 -5.27 12.23 -11.62
N ILE A 111 -4.78 12.34 -12.85
CA ILE A 111 -3.88 13.44 -13.22
C ILE A 111 -4.70 14.69 -12.95
N THR A 112 -4.37 15.42 -11.88
CA THR A 112 -4.92 16.75 -11.66
C THR A 112 -4.24 17.65 -12.69
N GLU A 113 -5.02 18.12 -13.66
CA GLU A 113 -4.64 19.22 -14.57
C GLU A 113 -4.34 20.51 -13.78
#